data_AF-A0A9Q0XXQ4-F1
#
_entry.id   AF-A0A9Q0XXQ4-F1
#
_cell.length_a   1.000
_cell.length_b   1.000
_cell.length_c   1.000
_cell.angle_alpha   90.00
_cell.angle_beta   90.00
_cell.angle_gamma   90.00
#
_symmetry.space_group_name_H-M   'P 1'
#
loop_
_entity.id
_entity.type
_entity.pdbx_description
1 polymer ?
#
loop_
_entity_poly.entity_id
_entity_poly.type
_entity_poly.pdbx_seq_one_letter_code
_entity_poly.pdbx_strand_id
1 'polypeptide(L)'
;MAPNNSDETCEAAVPKNQFLVAGIVIALCCHHRCEWEHYVGQEFFRRVGLGALEFNYFKRMTSWATCGMGETSRKAPTVNTKNEKQSNEVDEHDRDDDSAESNLDGIQGVLTTGERKQIGFLCKLLIDRGRIEYLQKRGYEAMLQHYTDLSISLENVLLTAVPSWSSSVPPSTA
;
A
#
# COMPACT_ATOMS: atom_id res chain seq x y z
N MET A 1 -1.01 -61.61 47.57
CA MET A 1 -0.67 -61.84 46.15
C MET A 1 -1.17 -60.61 45.40
N ALA A 2 -0.26 -59.69 45.08
CA ALA A 2 -0.55 -58.48 44.33
C ALA A 2 -0.33 -58.72 42.83
N PRO A 3 -1.02 -57.96 41.98
CA PRO A 3 -0.37 -57.28 40.85
C PRO A 3 -0.67 -55.77 40.99
N ASN A 4 0.30 -54.89 41.21
CA ASN A 4 1.25 -54.35 40.22
C ASN A 4 0.73 -54.34 38.78
N ASN A 5 0.23 -53.19 38.33
CA ASN A 5 0.73 -52.64 37.06
C ASN A 5 0.68 -51.11 37.08
N SER A 6 1.87 -50.55 37.24
CA SER A 6 2.22 -49.16 36.98
C SER A 6 2.22 -48.92 35.49
N ASP A 7 1.35 -48.03 35.02
CA ASP A 7 1.57 -47.28 33.78
C ASP A 7 0.94 -45.89 33.97
N GLU A 8 1.53 -45.12 34.89
CA GLU A 8 1.49 -43.67 34.80
C GLU A 8 2.43 -43.26 33.68
N THR A 9 1.91 -43.18 32.46
CA THR A 9 2.59 -42.47 31.38
C THR A 9 2.59 -40.98 31.73
N CYS A 10 3.72 -40.52 32.27
CA CYS A 10 4.07 -39.12 32.32
C CYS A 10 4.29 -38.61 30.89
N GLU A 11 3.21 -38.14 30.26
CA GLU A 11 3.30 -37.26 29.09
C GLU A 11 4.01 -35.98 29.53
N ALA A 12 5.33 -35.94 29.34
CA ALA A 12 6.10 -34.73 29.46
C ALA A 12 5.53 -33.70 28.46
N ALA A 13 4.86 -32.67 28.99
CA ALA A 13 4.33 -31.58 28.20
C ALA A 13 5.49 -30.93 27.42
N VAL A 14 5.55 -31.19 26.12
CA VAL A 14 6.47 -30.50 25.22
C VAL A 14 6.18 -29.00 25.32
N PRO A 15 7.13 -28.16 25.74
CA PRO A 15 6.92 -26.73 25.74
C PRO A 15 6.64 -26.31 24.31
N LYS A 16 5.39 -25.93 24.02
CA LYS A 16 5.05 -25.33 22.73
C LYS A 16 5.80 -24.01 22.68
N ASN A 17 6.91 -23.99 21.97
CA ASN A 17 7.63 -22.77 21.64
C ASN A 17 6.72 -21.96 20.71
N GLN A 18 5.78 -21.22 21.30
CA GLN A 18 4.95 -20.28 20.57
C GLN A 18 5.83 -19.10 20.22
N PHE A 19 6.30 -19.07 18.98
CA PHE A 19 6.90 -17.86 18.42
C PHE A 19 5.81 -16.78 18.41
N LEU A 20 5.97 -15.78 19.28
CA LEU A 20 5.12 -14.60 19.30
C LEU A 20 5.48 -13.73 18.09
N VAL A 21 4.48 -13.36 17.30
CA VAL A 21 4.65 -12.41 16.20
C VAL A 21 4.91 -11.02 16.81
N ALA A 22 6.12 -10.51 16.64
CA ALA A 22 6.54 -9.22 17.19
C ALA A 22 5.86 -8.02 16.51
N GLY A 23 5.41 -8.18 15.26
CA GLY A 23 4.76 -7.14 14.48
C GLY A 23 4.68 -7.49 13.00
N ILE A 24 4.23 -6.52 12.20
CA ILE A 24 4.12 -6.63 10.74
C ILE A 24 4.88 -5.50 10.06
N VAL A 25 5.35 -5.79 8.84
CA VAL A 25 5.93 -4.83 7.91
C VAL A 25 5.33 -5.09 6.54
N ILE A 26 4.70 -4.08 5.93
CA ILE A 26 4.04 -4.20 4.62
C ILE A 26 4.59 -3.14 3.69
N ALA A 27 5.11 -3.54 2.53
CA ALA A 27 5.42 -2.61 1.45
C ALA A 27 4.14 -2.15 0.75
N LEU A 28 3.94 -0.84 0.69
CA LEU A 28 2.72 -0.25 0.16
C LEU A 28 3.01 0.31 -1.24
N CYS A 29 2.83 -0.51 -2.27
CA CYS A 29 3.09 -0.13 -3.67
C CYS A 29 1.87 -0.28 -4.59
N CYS A 30 0.96 -1.22 -4.27
CA CYS A 30 -0.18 -1.56 -5.13
C CYS A 30 -1.46 -0.78 -4.78
N HIS A 31 -1.36 0.51 -4.41
CA HIS A 31 -2.56 1.31 -4.06
C HIS A 31 -3.61 1.32 -5.17
N HIS A 32 -3.18 1.36 -6.43
CA HIS A 32 -4.04 1.36 -7.60
C HIS A 32 -4.91 0.09 -7.74
N ARG A 33 -4.49 -1.03 -7.13
CA ARG A 33 -5.25 -2.30 -7.10
C ARG A 33 -6.15 -2.43 -5.87
N CYS A 34 -6.10 -1.49 -4.94
CA CYS A 34 -6.91 -1.57 -3.73
C CYS A 34 -8.39 -1.32 -4.05
N GLU A 35 -9.26 -2.26 -3.74
CA GLU A 35 -10.69 -2.08 -3.90
C GLU A 35 -11.33 -1.51 -2.65
N TRP A 36 -12.39 -0.72 -2.82
CA TRP A 36 -13.08 -0.08 -1.71
C TRP A 36 -13.61 -1.10 -0.69
N GLU A 37 -14.19 -2.21 -1.17
CA GLU A 37 -14.77 -3.26 -0.33
C GLU A 37 -13.74 -3.88 0.63
N HIS A 38 -12.51 -4.08 0.17
CA HIS A 38 -11.42 -4.67 0.94
C HIS A 38 -10.57 -3.63 1.70
N TYR A 39 -10.79 -2.35 1.43
CA TYR A 39 -10.04 -1.29 2.08
C TYR A 39 -10.45 -1.13 3.54
N VAL A 40 -9.48 -1.25 4.45
CA VAL A 40 -9.71 -1.22 5.90
C VAL A 40 -9.99 0.19 6.46
N GLY A 41 -9.59 1.23 5.73
CA GLY A 41 -9.70 2.63 6.16
C GLY A 41 -11.02 3.33 5.79
N GLN A 42 -12.09 2.58 5.49
CA GLN A 42 -13.39 3.15 5.10
C GLN A 42 -13.96 4.12 6.15
N GLU A 43 -13.84 3.79 7.44
CA GLU A 43 -14.33 4.65 8.53
C GLU A 43 -13.60 5.99 8.57
N PHE A 44 -12.28 5.99 8.36
CA PHE A 44 -11.48 7.21 8.26
C PHE A 44 -11.95 8.08 7.09
N PHE A 45 -12.16 7.49 5.91
CA PHE A 45 -12.67 8.19 4.73
C PHE A 45 -14.05 8.82 5.01
N ARG A 46 -15.00 8.05 5.54
CA ARG A 46 -16.34 8.54 5.86
C ARG A 46 -16.30 9.69 6.85
N ARG A 47 -15.43 9.63 7.86
CA ARG A 47 -15.28 10.68 8.88
C ARG A 47 -14.78 12.02 8.30
N VAL A 48 -14.01 11.98 7.22
CA VAL A 48 -13.56 13.20 6.51
C VAL A 48 -14.46 13.56 5.32
N GLY A 49 -15.65 12.95 5.21
CA GLY A 49 -16.63 13.26 4.17
C GLY A 49 -16.37 12.59 2.82
N LEU A 50 -15.55 11.53 2.78
CA LEU A 50 -15.19 10.79 1.56
C LEU A 50 -15.85 9.41 1.53
N GLY A 51 -16.32 9.00 0.36
CA GLY A 51 -16.95 7.69 0.12
C GLY A 51 -16.19 6.84 -0.90
N ALA A 52 -16.87 5.81 -1.40
CA ALA A 52 -16.34 4.87 -2.38
C ALA A 52 -15.96 5.54 -3.71
N LEU A 53 -16.75 6.54 -4.12
CA LEU A 53 -16.53 7.28 -5.35
C LEU A 53 -15.22 8.08 -5.28
N GLU A 54 -15.04 8.86 -4.22
CA GLU A 54 -13.83 9.65 -4.02
C GLU A 54 -12.61 8.74 -3.85
N PHE A 55 -12.75 7.65 -3.10
CA PHE A 55 -11.70 6.65 -2.98
C PHE A 55 -11.25 6.14 -4.36
N ASN A 56 -12.17 5.84 -5.28
CA ASN A 56 -11.82 5.41 -6.63
C ASN A 56 -11.05 6.50 -7.41
N TYR A 57 -11.37 7.78 -7.23
CA TYR A 57 -10.57 8.86 -7.81
C TYR A 57 -9.16 8.92 -7.22
N PHE A 58 -9.03 8.90 -5.89
CA PHE A 58 -7.72 8.89 -5.22
C PHE A 58 -6.89 7.67 -5.61
N LYS A 59 -7.50 6.49 -5.66
CA LYS A 59 -6.89 5.25 -6.13
C LYS A 59 -6.28 5.41 -7.51
N ARG A 60 -7.02 5.93 -8.49
CA ARG A 60 -6.53 6.15 -9.86
C ARG A 60 -5.35 7.14 -9.89
N MET A 61 -5.46 8.23 -9.13
CA MET A 61 -4.41 9.25 -9.05
C MET A 61 -3.13 8.75 -8.36
N THR A 62 -3.16 7.66 -7.58
CA THR A 62 -1.93 7.09 -6.98
C THR A 62 -0.87 6.69 -8.00
N SER A 63 -1.28 6.31 -9.22
CA SER A 63 -0.35 5.98 -10.31
C SER A 63 0.55 7.15 -10.70
N TRP A 64 0.10 8.39 -10.49
CA TRP A 64 0.87 9.59 -10.82
C TRP A 64 2.12 9.77 -9.96
N ALA A 65 2.17 9.15 -8.78
CA ALA A 65 3.33 9.21 -7.89
C ALA A 65 4.59 8.60 -8.52
N THR A 66 4.39 7.64 -9.43
CA THR A 66 5.47 6.84 -10.04
C THR A 66 5.48 6.87 -11.56
N CYS A 67 4.55 7.60 -12.20
CA CYS A 67 4.61 7.86 -13.64
C CYS A 67 6.03 8.27 -14.04
N GLY A 68 6.66 7.41 -14.85
CA GLY A 68 8.05 7.53 -15.23
C GLY A 68 8.35 8.92 -15.78
N MET A 69 9.48 9.48 -15.37
CA MET A 69 10.10 10.67 -15.94
C MET A 69 10.58 10.40 -17.37
N GLY A 70 9.71 9.87 -18.23
CA GLY A 70 9.84 10.00 -19.66
C GLY A 70 9.62 11.46 -19.99
N GLU A 71 10.68 12.27 -19.84
CA GLU A 71 10.86 13.45 -20.65
C GLU A 71 10.78 12.98 -22.10
N THR A 72 9.57 12.96 -22.65
CA THR A 72 9.45 13.19 -24.09
C THR A 72 9.90 14.63 -24.26
N SER A 73 11.22 14.79 -24.39
CA SER A 73 11.79 15.91 -25.12
C SER A 73 11.11 15.85 -26.48
N ARG A 74 9.98 16.55 -26.61
CA ARG A 74 9.33 16.80 -27.89
C ARG A 74 10.34 17.65 -28.64
N LYS A 75 11.32 17.00 -29.28
CA LYS A 75 12.12 17.64 -30.32
C LYS A 75 11.10 18.20 -31.29
N ALA A 76 11.15 19.52 -31.47
CA ALA A 76 10.32 20.23 -32.43
C ALA A 76 10.31 19.48 -33.78
N PRO A 77 9.18 19.45 -34.50
CA PRO A 77 9.06 18.68 -35.73
C PRO A 77 10.00 19.28 -36.76
N THR A 78 11.19 18.70 -36.90
CA THR A 78 12.04 18.92 -38.05
C THR A 78 11.60 17.92 -39.08
N VAL A 79 10.80 18.38 -40.03
CA VAL A 79 10.46 17.63 -41.25
C VAL A 79 11.77 17.18 -41.89
N ASN A 80 12.03 15.87 -41.92
CA ASN A 80 12.82 15.20 -42.95
C ASN A 80 12.64 13.67 -42.89
N THR A 81 11.72 13.20 -43.73
CA THR A 81 11.83 12.03 -44.63
C THR A 81 12.75 10.85 -44.27
N LYS A 82 12.09 9.72 -43.95
CA LYS A 82 12.36 8.29 -44.28
C LYS A 82 13.33 7.42 -43.44
N ASN A 83 12.70 6.36 -42.91
CA ASN A 83 13.08 4.94 -42.87
C ASN A 83 13.61 4.29 -41.56
N GLU A 84 12.69 3.50 -40.97
CA GLU A 84 12.81 2.12 -40.46
C GLU A 84 13.95 1.72 -39.51
N LYS A 85 13.56 1.49 -38.24
CA LYS A 85 13.64 0.23 -37.47
C LYS A 85 13.84 0.54 -35.99
N GLN A 86 12.87 0.26 -35.13
CA GLN A 86 13.17 -0.37 -33.83
C GLN A 86 11.92 -0.89 -33.09
N SER A 87 11.99 -2.18 -32.78
CA SER A 87 11.35 -2.95 -31.70
C SER A 87 10.15 -2.33 -30.96
N ASN A 88 8.98 -2.89 -31.26
CA ASN A 88 7.81 -2.83 -30.39
C ASN A 88 8.03 -3.74 -29.18
N GLU A 89 8.26 -3.17 -28.01
CA GLU A 89 7.86 -3.81 -26.75
C GLU A 89 6.52 -3.19 -26.36
N VAL A 90 5.46 -3.89 -26.75
CA VAL A 90 4.10 -3.68 -26.28
C VAL A 90 3.97 -4.43 -24.96
N ASP A 91 3.73 -3.69 -23.88
CA ASP A 91 3.14 -4.27 -22.68
C ASP A 91 1.71 -3.72 -22.55
N GLU A 92 0.80 -4.41 -23.23
CA GLU A 92 -0.64 -4.30 -23.02
C GLU A 92 -1.06 -5.53 -22.20
N HIS A 93 -1.57 -5.34 -20.98
CA HIS A 93 -2.73 -6.07 -20.47
C HIS A 93 -3.26 -5.43 -19.19
N ASP A 94 -4.24 -4.54 -19.35
CA ASP A 94 -5.50 -4.64 -18.61
C ASP A 94 -6.59 -4.04 -19.50
N ARG A 95 -7.37 -4.93 -20.12
CA ARG A 95 -8.60 -4.57 -20.82
C ARG A 95 -9.73 -4.86 -19.86
N ASP A 96 -10.33 -3.81 -19.31
CA ASP A 96 -11.73 -3.83 -18.93
C ASP A 96 -12.35 -2.47 -19.33
N ASP A 97 -13.23 -2.60 -20.32
CA ASP A 97 -14.37 -1.77 -20.72
C ASP A 97 -14.59 -0.43 -20.00
N ASP A 98 -14.37 0.68 -20.72
CA ASP A 98 -15.27 1.84 -20.63
C ASP A 98 -15.08 2.74 -21.87
N SER A 99 -16.14 2.87 -22.67
CA SER A 99 -16.21 3.70 -23.87
C SER A 99 -16.27 5.20 -23.55
N ALA A 100 -15.19 5.76 -22.99
CA ALA A 100 -15.08 7.19 -22.69
C ALA A 100 -13.66 7.76 -22.93
N GLU A 101 -12.96 7.32 -23.98
CA GLU A 101 -11.69 7.92 -24.40
C GLU A 101 -11.90 9.19 -25.24
N SER A 102 -12.58 10.19 -24.68
CA SER A 102 -12.80 11.49 -25.31
C SER A 102 -12.87 12.62 -24.28
N ASN A 103 -11.84 12.77 -23.44
CA ASN A 103 -11.48 14.06 -22.79
C ASN A 103 -10.25 14.05 -21.86
N LEU A 104 -9.44 13.00 -21.79
CA LEU A 104 -8.29 12.95 -20.87
C LEU A 104 -7.11 13.84 -21.30
N ASP A 105 -7.09 14.31 -22.55
CA ASP A 105 -6.06 15.22 -23.07
C ASP A 105 -6.18 16.65 -22.48
N GLY A 106 -7.33 16.98 -21.86
CA GLY A 106 -7.57 18.28 -21.24
C GLY A 106 -6.82 18.50 -19.92
N ILE A 107 -6.58 17.45 -19.13
CA ILE A 107 -5.87 17.56 -17.83
C ILE A 107 -4.35 17.53 -18.04
N GLN A 108 -3.87 16.88 -19.10
CA GLN A 108 -2.45 16.83 -19.46
C GLN A 108 -1.85 18.23 -19.68
N GLY A 109 -2.68 19.23 -20.01
CA GLY A 109 -2.29 20.64 -20.14
C GLY A 109 -2.52 21.51 -18.89
N VAL A 110 -3.21 21.02 -17.86
CA VAL A 110 -3.58 21.81 -16.66
C VAL A 110 -2.57 21.64 -15.52
N LEU A 111 -1.96 20.45 -15.39
CA LEU A 111 -1.01 20.13 -14.33
C LEU A 111 0.34 19.70 -14.90
N THR A 112 1.40 20.27 -14.37
CA THR A 112 2.78 19.84 -14.67
C THR A 112 3.01 18.41 -14.19
N THR A 113 4.05 17.76 -14.74
CA THR A 113 4.48 16.43 -14.27
C THR A 113 4.83 16.44 -12.78
N GLY A 114 5.44 17.53 -12.28
CA GLY A 114 5.75 17.68 -10.86
C GLY A 114 4.49 17.74 -9.98
N GLU A 115 3.48 18.51 -10.40
CA GLU A 115 2.20 18.60 -9.67
C GLU A 115 1.45 17.28 -9.66
N ARG A 116 1.39 16.57 -10.80
CA ARG A 116 0.77 15.23 -10.86
C ARG A 116 1.46 14.26 -9.92
N LYS A 117 2.80 14.26 -9.90
CA LYS A 117 3.59 13.43 -8.98
C LYS A 117 3.26 13.74 -7.52
N GLN A 118 3.20 15.02 -7.18
CA GLN A 118 2.84 15.45 -5.83
C GLN A 118 1.42 15.01 -5.44
N ILE A 119 0.44 15.19 -6.34
CA ILE A 119 -0.94 14.74 -6.11
C ILE A 119 -0.97 13.22 -5.91
N GLY A 120 -0.27 12.45 -6.73
CA GLY A 120 -0.21 11.00 -6.58
C GLY A 120 0.34 10.56 -5.23
N PHE A 121 1.41 11.21 -4.73
CA PHE A 121 1.93 10.94 -3.39
C PHE A 121 0.93 11.27 -2.30
N LEU A 122 0.23 12.40 -2.40
CA LEU A 122 -0.80 12.78 -1.43
C LEU A 122 -1.97 11.79 -1.43
N CYS A 123 -2.36 11.27 -2.59
CA CYS A 123 -3.39 10.23 -2.71
C CYS A 123 -2.96 8.93 -2.01
N LYS A 124 -1.71 8.49 -2.21
CA LYS A 124 -1.15 7.33 -1.50
C LYS A 124 -1.16 7.55 0.01
N LEU A 125 -0.66 8.70 0.46
CA LEU A 125 -0.62 9.06 1.88
C LEU A 125 -2.02 9.08 2.51
N LEU A 126 -3.03 9.60 1.81
CA LEU A 126 -4.41 9.61 2.29
C LEU A 126 -4.94 8.18 2.52
N ILE A 127 -4.71 7.28 1.57
CA ILE A 127 -5.09 5.86 1.69
C ILE A 127 -4.31 5.19 2.83
N ASP A 128 -3.02 5.48 2.95
CA ASP A 128 -2.19 4.88 4.01
C ASP A 128 -2.55 5.40 5.40
N ARG A 129 -3.01 6.64 5.51
CA ARG A 129 -3.48 7.19 6.78
C ARG A 129 -4.66 6.41 7.34
N GLY A 130 -5.58 5.97 6.47
CA GLY A 130 -6.67 5.10 6.89
C GLY A 130 -6.20 3.72 7.35
N ARG A 131 -5.15 3.16 6.74
CA ARG A 131 -4.52 1.90 7.19
C ARG A 131 -3.88 2.04 8.57
N ILE A 132 -3.17 3.14 8.81
CA ILE A 132 -2.58 3.45 10.12
C ILE A 132 -3.67 3.55 11.19
N GLU A 133 -4.71 4.35 10.95
CA GLU A 133 -5.77 4.53 11.95
C GLU A 133 -6.52 3.22 12.25
N TYR A 134 -6.75 2.41 11.22
CA TYR A 134 -7.36 1.09 11.38
C TYR A 134 -6.57 0.18 12.33
N LEU A 135 -5.22 0.21 12.24
CA LEU A 135 -4.31 -0.53 13.10
C LEU A 135 -4.23 0.08 14.51
N GLN A 136 -4.16 1.41 14.62
CA GLN A 136 -4.13 2.11 15.89
C GLN A 136 -5.37 1.83 16.75
N LYS A 137 -6.55 1.80 16.13
CA LYS A 137 -7.82 1.40 16.79
C LYS A 137 -7.80 -0.04 17.34
N ARG A 138 -6.87 -0.88 16.90
CA ARG A 138 -6.70 -2.28 17.31
C ARG A 138 -5.53 -2.48 18.28
N GLY A 139 -5.00 -1.40 18.84
CA GLY A 139 -3.92 -1.46 19.83
C GLY A 139 -2.56 -1.75 19.21
N TYR A 140 -2.32 -1.29 17.98
CA TYR A 140 -1.00 -1.32 17.37
C TYR A 140 -0.40 0.08 17.30
N GLU A 141 0.89 0.17 17.59
CA GLU A 141 1.69 1.33 17.22
C GLU A 141 2.06 1.18 15.75
N ALA A 142 1.38 1.92 14.88
CA ALA A 142 1.54 1.85 13.43
C ALA A 142 2.11 3.15 12.84
N MET A 143 3.05 3.03 11.91
CA MET A 143 3.69 4.18 11.25
C MET A 143 4.11 3.88 9.82
N LEU A 144 4.31 4.94 9.03
CA LEU A 144 4.92 4.85 7.70
C LEU A 144 6.41 5.16 7.79
N GLN A 145 7.23 4.36 7.11
CA GLN A 145 8.68 4.50 7.10
C GLN A 145 9.23 4.34 5.69
N HIS A 146 10.36 4.97 5.39
CA HIS A 146 11.08 4.74 4.15
C HIS A 146 12.11 3.63 4.31
N TYR A 147 12.14 2.67 3.37
CA TYR A 147 13.03 1.51 3.46
C TYR A 147 14.24 1.57 2.53
N THR A 148 14.21 2.48 1.56
CA THR A 148 15.31 2.68 0.61
C THR A 148 15.26 4.10 0.03
N ASP A 149 16.33 4.49 -0.63
CA ASP A 149 16.39 5.75 -1.38
C ASP A 149 15.50 5.71 -2.63
N LEU A 150 15.00 6.87 -3.04
CA LEU A 150 14.16 7.02 -4.24
C LEU A 150 14.90 6.67 -5.55
N SER A 151 16.23 6.70 -5.55
CA SER A 151 17.05 6.22 -6.68
C SER A 151 17.01 4.70 -6.85
N ILE A 152 16.63 3.96 -5.81
CA ILE A 152 16.51 2.49 -5.83
C ILE A 152 15.07 2.07 -6.12
N SER A 153 14.09 2.69 -5.46
CA SER A 153 12.66 2.40 -5.67
C SER A 153 11.84 3.66 -5.50
N LEU A 154 10.97 3.96 -6.48
CA LEU A 154 9.99 5.03 -6.38
C LEU A 154 8.84 4.70 -5.42
N GLU A 155 8.69 3.41 -5.06
CA GLU A 155 7.72 2.88 -4.10
C GLU A 155 8.44 2.53 -2.79
N ASN A 156 9.00 3.53 -2.11
CA ASN A 156 9.89 3.32 -0.96
C ASN A 156 9.21 3.41 0.41
N VAL A 157 7.89 3.27 0.50
CA VAL A 157 7.12 3.36 1.77
C VAL A 157 6.73 1.98 2.31
N LEU A 158 7.00 1.77 3.60
CA LEU A 158 6.53 0.63 4.40
C LEU A 158 5.50 1.11 5.43
N LEU A 159 4.51 0.27 5.72
CA LEU A 159 3.70 0.33 6.93
C LEU A 159 4.25 -0.67 7.95
N THR A 160 4.65 -0.18 9.10
CA THR A 160 5.03 -1.02 10.25
C THR A 160 3.95 -0.94 11.31
N ALA A 161 3.74 -2.05 12.02
CA ALA A 161 2.85 -2.08 13.17
C ALA A 161 3.28 -3.12 14.20
N VAL A 162 3.41 -2.69 15.46
CA VAL A 162 3.76 -3.54 16.61
C VAL A 162 2.68 -3.43 17.68
N PRO A 163 2.43 -4.47 18.50
CA PRO A 163 1.46 -4.39 19.59
C PRO A 163 1.81 -3.25 20.56
N SER A 164 0.86 -2.37 20.83
CA SER A 164 0.99 -1.33 21.86
C SER A 164 0.89 -2.01 23.23
N TRP A 165 2.03 -2.25 23.88
CA TRP A 165 2.03 -2.73 25.25
C TRP A 165 1.62 -1.58 26.17
N SER A 166 0.31 -1.45 26.40
CA SER A 166 -0.18 -0.69 27.54
C SER A 166 0.50 -1.30 28.76
N SER A 167 1.31 -0.54 29.49
CA SER A 167 1.89 -1.00 30.76
C SER A 167 0.76 -1.27 31.74
N SER A 168 0.18 -2.47 31.70
CA SER A 168 -0.60 -3.01 32.79
C SER A 168 0.40 -3.35 33.89
N VAL A 169 0.80 -2.35 34.67
CA VAL A 169 1.38 -2.60 35.98
C VAL A 169 0.31 -3.42 36.73
N PRO A 170 0.57 -4.68 37.10
CA PRO A 170 -0.38 -5.42 37.92
C PRO A 170 -0.56 -4.65 39.24
N PRO A 171 -1.79 -4.54 39.77
CA PRO A 171 -2.00 -3.90 41.06
C PRO A 171 -1.12 -4.62 42.09
N SER A 172 -0.20 -3.87 42.70
CA SER A 172 0.57 -4.34 43.85
C SER A 172 -0.42 -4.72 44.93
N THR A 173 -0.62 -6.01 45.14
CA THR A 173 -1.25 -6.53 46.35
C THR A 173 -0.38 -6.12 47.53
N ALA A 174 -0.87 -5.14 48.29
CA ALA A 174 -0.46 -4.89 49.66
C ALA A 174 -1.28 -5.78 50.61
#